data_AF-A0A959T539-F1
#
_entry.id   AF-A0A959T539-F1
#
_cell.length_a   1.000
_cell.length_b   1.000
_cell.length_c   1.000
_cell.angle_alpha   90.00
_cell.angle_beta   90.00
_cell.angle_gamma   90.00
#
_symmetry.space_group_name_H-M   'P 1'
#
loop_
_entity.id
_entity.type
_entity.pdbx_description
1 polymer ?
#
loop_
_entity_poly.entity_id
_entity_poly.type
_entity_poly.pdbx_seq_one_letter_code
_entity_poly.pdbx_strand_id
1 'polypeptide(L)'
;AVNDILDVVVDPDDPDHAFAASWDDGLLEFRDRDLVAIYNPDNSTLQINGGLGAENKVELGGLAFDAEGNLWMTNSNCAAPIAVRTPTGSWRSFAPGAVLNNNSLMRDILPATNGLKWIIRPRSQGMLVFNDNGTLSNTSDDQYKALTTFEGSGGLPSLDVLSMAEDLDGEIWVGTGRGVAVFYNPDAVFSGGDFDAQQI
;
A
#
# COMPACT_ATOMS: atom_id res chain seq x y z
N ALA A 1 -18.15 17.38 -6.90
CA ALA A 1 -17.13 17.91 -5.97
C ALA A 1 -16.29 16.73 -5.55
N VAL A 2 -14.97 16.90 -5.47
CA VAL A 2 -14.06 15.86 -4.96
C VAL A 2 -14.13 15.91 -3.43
N ASN A 3 -14.22 14.76 -2.77
CA ASN A 3 -14.35 14.68 -1.31
C ASN A 3 -13.23 13.84 -0.69
N ASP A 4 -13.00 14.06 0.60
CA ASP A 4 -12.24 13.17 1.49
C ASP A 4 -10.84 12.79 0.97
N ILE A 5 -9.96 13.79 0.84
CA ILE A 5 -8.55 13.57 0.47
C ILE A 5 -7.79 13.02 1.67
N LEU A 6 -7.17 11.86 1.52
CA LEU A 6 -6.44 11.17 2.59
C LEU A 6 -4.92 11.27 2.48
N ASP A 7 -4.39 11.33 1.27
CA ASP A 7 -2.95 11.37 1.04
C ASP A 7 -2.60 12.19 -0.21
N VAL A 8 -1.38 12.71 -0.24
CA VAL A 8 -0.84 13.48 -1.36
C VAL A 8 0.64 13.18 -1.53
N VAL A 9 1.04 12.91 -2.77
CA VAL A 9 2.45 12.72 -3.14
C VAL A 9 2.80 13.63 -4.31
N VAL A 10 4.02 14.13 -4.30
CA VAL A 10 4.60 14.89 -5.41
C VAL A 10 5.48 13.93 -6.20
N ASP A 11 5.44 14.02 -7.53
CA ASP A 11 6.35 13.28 -8.39
C ASP A 11 7.80 13.64 -8.02
N PRO A 12 8.65 12.66 -7.68
CA PRO A 12 10.03 12.92 -7.26
C PRO A 12 10.87 13.61 -8.34
N ASP A 13 10.50 13.46 -9.62
CA ASP A 13 11.22 14.04 -10.76
C ASP A 13 10.60 15.35 -11.27
N ASP A 14 9.39 15.71 -10.83
CA ASP A 14 8.64 16.89 -11.28
C ASP A 14 7.84 17.53 -10.13
N PRO A 15 8.34 18.61 -9.49
CA PRO A 15 7.68 19.21 -8.33
C PRO A 15 6.34 19.90 -8.64
N ASP A 16 6.03 20.13 -9.92
CA ASP A 16 4.76 20.70 -10.35
C ASP A 16 3.74 19.61 -10.77
N HIS A 17 4.11 18.34 -10.65
CA HIS A 17 3.25 17.18 -10.87
C HIS A 17 2.97 16.46 -9.54
N ALA A 18 1.70 16.33 -9.17
CA ALA A 18 1.31 15.74 -7.90
C ALA A 18 0.07 14.86 -8.05
N PHE A 19 -0.09 13.93 -7.11
CA PHE A 19 -1.23 13.04 -7.01
C PHE A 19 -1.87 13.13 -5.64
N ALA A 20 -3.20 13.02 -5.59
CA ALA A 20 -3.94 12.95 -4.34
C ALA A 20 -4.87 11.74 -4.32
N ALA A 21 -4.93 11.05 -3.18
CA ALA A 21 -5.85 9.94 -2.94
C ALA A 21 -7.13 10.48 -2.32
N SER A 22 -8.26 10.21 -2.96
CA SER A 22 -9.59 10.45 -2.40
C SER A 22 -10.21 9.13 -1.92
N TRP A 23 -10.88 9.18 -0.77
CA TRP A 23 -11.70 8.07 -0.29
C TRP A 23 -13.00 7.89 -1.10
N ASP A 24 -13.45 8.90 -1.82
CA ASP A 24 -14.72 8.83 -2.56
C ASP A 24 -14.51 8.69 -4.08
N ASP A 25 -13.50 9.38 -4.62
CA ASP A 25 -13.43 9.70 -6.05
C ASP A 25 -12.27 9.03 -6.80
N GLY A 26 -11.35 8.34 -6.11
CA GLY A 26 -10.19 7.70 -6.72
C GLY A 26 -8.91 8.54 -6.69
N LEU A 27 -8.08 8.42 -7.72
CA LEU A 27 -6.79 9.12 -7.80
C LEU A 27 -6.93 10.43 -8.59
N LEU A 28 -6.49 11.53 -8.03
CA LEU A 28 -6.45 12.83 -8.70
C LEU A 28 -5.03 13.13 -9.17
N GLU A 29 -4.87 13.61 -10.39
CA GLU A 29 -3.59 14.07 -10.93
C GLU A 29 -3.63 15.57 -11.15
N PHE A 30 -2.62 16.25 -10.63
CA PHE A 30 -2.43 17.69 -10.73
C PHE A 30 -1.16 17.99 -11.50
N ARG A 31 -1.21 18.98 -12.39
CA ARG A 31 -0.05 19.59 -13.05
C ARG A 31 -0.14 21.10 -13.00
N ASP A 32 0.96 21.76 -12.65
CA ASP A 32 1.00 23.23 -12.50
C ASP A 32 -0.11 23.74 -11.55
N ARG A 33 -0.48 22.93 -10.55
CA ARG A 33 -1.60 23.14 -9.60
C ARG A 33 -3.02 23.04 -10.18
N ASP A 34 -3.17 22.70 -11.45
CA ASP A 34 -4.45 22.41 -12.08
C ASP A 34 -4.77 20.92 -12.01
N LEU A 35 -6.03 20.57 -11.70
CA LEU A 35 -6.51 19.20 -11.77
C LEU A 35 -6.64 18.79 -13.24
N VAL A 36 -5.83 17.83 -13.68
CA VAL A 36 -5.79 17.39 -15.09
C VAL A 36 -6.46 16.06 -15.34
N ALA A 37 -6.56 15.19 -14.33
CA ALA A 37 -7.27 13.91 -14.45
C ALA A 37 -7.84 13.42 -13.12
N ILE A 38 -8.89 12.61 -13.21
CA ILE A 38 -9.40 11.77 -12.13
C ILE A 38 -9.39 10.33 -12.65
N TYR A 39 -8.77 9.42 -11.91
CA TYR A 39 -8.68 8.01 -12.25
C TYR A 39 -9.58 7.17 -11.36
N ASN A 40 -10.35 6.32 -12.03
CA ASN A 40 -11.37 5.46 -11.46
C ASN A 40 -11.52 4.22 -12.38
N PRO A 41 -12.48 3.31 -12.15
CA PRO A 41 -12.62 2.11 -12.97
C PRO A 41 -12.83 2.35 -14.48
N ASP A 42 -13.23 3.54 -14.90
CA ASP A 42 -13.46 3.86 -16.32
C ASP A 42 -12.15 4.00 -17.12
N ASN A 43 -11.03 4.31 -16.44
CA ASN A 43 -9.75 4.65 -17.09
C ASN A 43 -8.52 4.09 -16.35
N SER A 44 -8.71 3.21 -15.38
CA SER A 44 -7.65 2.57 -14.59
C SER A 44 -8.06 1.16 -14.15
N THR A 45 -7.20 0.47 -13.39
CA THR A 45 -7.54 -0.81 -12.75
C THR A 45 -8.07 -0.65 -11.33
N LEU A 46 -8.32 0.59 -10.88
CA LEU A 46 -8.98 0.87 -9.61
C LEU A 46 -10.38 0.28 -9.59
N GLN A 47 -10.86 -0.05 -8.41
CA GLN A 47 -12.12 -0.74 -8.20
C GLN A 47 -13.01 0.05 -7.23
N ILE A 48 -14.31 0.00 -7.48
CA ILE A 48 -15.29 0.51 -6.53
C ILE A 48 -15.33 -0.36 -5.27
N ASN A 49 -15.72 0.23 -4.15
CA ASN A 49 -16.07 -0.48 -2.93
C ASN A 49 -17.22 -1.46 -3.24
N GLY A 50 -16.91 -2.76 -3.17
CA GLY A 50 -17.85 -3.87 -3.38
C GLY A 50 -18.40 -4.46 -2.07
N GLY A 51 -18.08 -3.85 -0.93
CA GLY A 51 -18.48 -4.27 0.41
C GLY A 51 -19.93 -3.92 0.79
N LEU A 52 -20.29 -4.27 2.03
CA LEU A 52 -21.62 -3.97 2.58
C LEU A 52 -21.83 -2.45 2.66
N GLY A 53 -22.81 -1.94 1.91
CA GLY A 53 -23.10 -0.51 1.80
C GLY A 53 -22.57 0.17 0.52
N ALA A 54 -22.04 -0.60 -0.45
CA ALA A 54 -21.47 -0.16 -1.72
C ALA A 54 -22.02 1.19 -2.26
N GLU A 55 -21.21 2.25 -2.11
CA GLU A 55 -21.60 3.63 -2.43
C GLU A 55 -21.10 4.09 -3.83
N ASN A 56 -20.72 3.17 -4.73
CA ASN A 56 -20.02 3.47 -6.00
C ASN A 56 -18.76 4.34 -5.82
N LYS A 57 -18.13 4.26 -4.64
CA LYS A 57 -16.92 5.01 -4.29
C LYS A 57 -15.66 4.26 -4.65
N VAL A 58 -14.61 5.00 -4.98
CA VAL A 58 -13.26 4.46 -5.18
C VAL A 58 -12.41 4.92 -4.00
N GLU A 59 -12.25 4.03 -3.02
CA GLU A 59 -11.66 4.36 -1.74
C GLU A 59 -10.14 4.20 -1.79
N LEU A 60 -9.40 5.28 -2.05
CA LEU A 60 -7.94 5.26 -1.97
C LEU A 60 -7.44 5.69 -0.59
N GLY A 61 -6.43 4.98 -0.10
CA GLY A 61 -5.78 5.26 1.18
C GLY A 61 -4.46 6.00 0.97
N GLY A 62 -3.37 5.25 0.93
CA GLY A 62 -2.01 5.76 0.81
C GLY A 62 -1.48 5.69 -0.62
N LEU A 63 -0.56 6.61 -0.92
CA LEU A 63 0.18 6.74 -2.16
C LEU A 63 1.68 6.72 -1.87
N ALA A 64 2.47 6.10 -2.74
CA ALA A 64 3.92 6.19 -2.66
C ALA A 64 4.58 5.85 -4.01
N PHE A 65 5.66 6.55 -4.33
CA PHE A 65 6.52 6.20 -5.46
C PHE A 65 7.56 5.16 -5.05
N ASP A 66 7.84 4.20 -5.92
CA ASP A 66 9.05 3.39 -5.83
C ASP A 66 10.24 4.05 -6.56
N ALA A 67 11.42 3.43 -6.49
CA ALA A 67 12.64 3.96 -7.09
C ALA A 67 12.61 3.97 -8.64
N GLU A 68 11.72 3.18 -9.24
CA GLU A 68 11.48 3.13 -10.69
C GLU A 68 10.44 4.16 -11.17
N GLY A 69 9.88 4.97 -10.25
CA GLY A 69 8.88 5.98 -10.54
C GLY A 69 7.46 5.41 -10.72
N ASN A 70 7.22 4.15 -10.35
CA ASN A 70 5.86 3.64 -10.30
C ASN A 70 5.13 4.21 -9.09
N LEU A 71 3.92 4.70 -9.32
CA LEU A 71 3.03 5.16 -8.26
C LEU A 71 2.22 3.98 -7.72
N TRP A 72 2.56 3.52 -6.53
CA TRP A 72 1.83 2.52 -5.77
C TRP A 72 0.74 3.18 -4.94
N MET A 73 -0.40 2.48 -4.80
CA MET A 73 -1.52 2.96 -4.02
C MET A 73 -2.33 1.82 -3.40
N THR A 74 -3.02 2.13 -2.30
CA THR A 74 -4.01 1.24 -1.72
C THR A 74 -5.42 1.61 -2.16
N ASN A 75 -6.24 0.60 -2.42
CA ASN A 75 -7.64 0.75 -2.82
C ASN A 75 -8.52 -0.13 -1.92
N SER A 76 -9.18 0.46 -0.94
CA SER A 76 -9.91 -0.24 0.10
C SER A 76 -11.21 -0.90 -0.40
N ASN A 77 -11.63 -1.93 0.33
CA ASN A 77 -12.94 -2.58 0.18
C ASN A 77 -13.25 -3.12 -1.22
N CYS A 78 -12.21 -3.48 -1.97
CA CYS A 78 -12.30 -4.14 -3.25
C CYS A 78 -11.54 -5.49 -3.26
N ALA A 79 -11.58 -6.20 -4.39
CA ALA A 79 -10.97 -7.53 -4.53
C ALA A 79 -9.46 -7.46 -4.77
N ALA A 80 -8.98 -6.38 -5.40
CA ALA A 80 -7.58 -6.14 -5.72
C ALA A 80 -7.09 -4.81 -5.07
N PRO A 81 -6.85 -4.79 -3.75
CA PRO A 81 -6.70 -3.56 -2.98
C PRO A 81 -5.31 -2.91 -3.03
N ILE A 82 -4.43 -3.41 -3.89
CA ILE A 82 -3.11 -2.84 -4.16
C ILE A 82 -3.11 -2.51 -5.64
N ALA A 83 -2.82 -1.27 -6.01
CA ALA A 83 -2.75 -0.85 -7.39
C ALA A 83 -1.44 -0.10 -7.66
N VAL A 84 -1.03 -0.11 -8.93
CA VAL A 84 0.15 0.60 -9.40
C VAL A 84 -0.12 1.24 -10.75
N ARG A 85 0.41 2.45 -10.92
CA ARG A 85 0.48 3.17 -12.20
C ARG A 85 1.95 3.36 -12.56
N THR A 86 2.37 2.86 -13.71
CA THR A 86 3.74 3.04 -14.20
C THR A 86 3.97 4.48 -14.70
N PRO A 87 5.23 4.93 -14.86
CA PRO A 87 5.53 6.22 -15.49
C PRO A 87 4.90 6.39 -16.88
N THR A 88 4.75 5.29 -17.62
CA THR A 88 4.10 5.26 -18.95
C THR A 88 2.57 5.28 -18.90
N GLY A 89 1.97 5.38 -17.71
CA GLY A 89 0.52 5.42 -17.51
C GLY A 89 -0.18 4.05 -17.58
N SER A 90 0.57 2.94 -17.53
CA SER A 90 -0.02 1.61 -17.49
C SER A 90 -0.46 1.23 -16.08
N TRP A 91 -1.60 0.54 -15.97
CA TRP A 91 -2.22 0.21 -14.69
C TRP A 91 -2.25 -1.29 -14.42
N ARG A 92 -2.03 -1.67 -13.16
CA ARG A 92 -2.20 -3.03 -12.63
C ARG A 92 -2.77 -2.97 -11.22
N SER A 93 -3.54 -4.00 -10.85
CA SER A 93 -4.04 -4.21 -9.49
C SER A 93 -3.82 -5.65 -9.06
N PHE A 94 -3.56 -5.86 -7.77
CA PHE A 94 -3.11 -7.12 -7.20
C PHE A 94 -4.06 -7.60 -6.10
N ALA A 95 -4.33 -8.90 -6.08
CA ALA A 95 -5.36 -9.51 -5.25
C ALA A 95 -4.76 -10.53 -4.26
N PRO A 96 -4.52 -10.14 -2.98
CA PRO A 96 -3.97 -11.04 -1.97
C PRO A 96 -4.93 -12.17 -1.56
N GLY A 97 -6.20 -12.11 -1.97
CA GLY A 97 -7.20 -13.16 -1.76
C GLY A 97 -7.41 -13.52 -0.29
N ALA A 98 -7.35 -14.81 0.02
CA ALA A 98 -7.64 -15.34 1.36
C ALA A 98 -6.71 -14.81 2.46
N VAL A 99 -5.52 -14.28 2.12
CA VAL A 99 -4.58 -13.67 3.07
C VAL A 99 -5.19 -12.49 3.82
N LEU A 100 -6.20 -11.84 3.24
CA LEU A 100 -6.91 -10.70 3.84
C LEU A 100 -7.98 -11.09 4.86
N ASN A 101 -8.34 -12.37 4.97
CA ASN A 101 -9.41 -12.84 5.86
C ASN A 101 -10.71 -12.01 5.73
N ASN A 102 -11.12 -11.73 4.48
CA ASN A 102 -12.29 -10.92 4.13
C ASN A 102 -12.26 -9.45 4.61
N ASN A 103 -11.08 -8.92 4.95
CA ASN A 103 -10.89 -7.50 5.28
C ASN A 103 -9.85 -6.87 4.36
N SER A 104 -10.32 -6.18 3.32
CA SER A 104 -9.49 -5.44 2.36
C SER A 104 -9.43 -3.95 2.65
N LEU A 105 -9.63 -3.54 3.91
CA LEU A 105 -9.38 -2.17 4.34
C LEU A 105 -7.87 -1.95 4.43
N MET A 106 -7.38 -0.99 3.67
CA MET A 106 -5.96 -0.64 3.56
C MET A 106 -5.76 0.85 3.84
N ARG A 107 -4.59 1.22 4.36
CA ARG A 107 -4.21 2.62 4.55
C ARG A 107 -2.90 2.93 3.83
N ASP A 108 -1.82 3.17 4.55
CA ASP A 108 -0.56 3.58 3.95
C ASP A 108 0.12 2.42 3.23
N ILE A 109 0.93 2.74 2.22
CA ILE A 109 1.79 1.81 1.49
C ILE A 109 3.21 2.39 1.45
N LEU A 110 4.20 1.52 1.65
CA LEU A 110 5.62 1.82 1.59
C LEU A 110 6.29 0.81 0.65
N PRO A 111 6.57 1.17 -0.61
CA PRO A 111 7.47 0.41 -1.47
C PRO A 111 8.90 0.58 -0.95
N ALA A 112 9.43 -0.44 -0.29
CA ALA A 112 10.78 -0.43 0.28
C ALA A 112 11.85 -0.69 -0.79
N THR A 113 13.10 -0.32 -0.50
CA THR A 113 14.23 -0.45 -1.47
C THR A 113 14.53 -1.89 -1.87
N ASN A 114 14.15 -2.86 -1.05
CA ASN A 114 14.27 -4.28 -1.38
C ASN A 114 13.17 -4.81 -2.32
N GLY A 115 12.29 -3.92 -2.80
CA GLY A 115 11.19 -4.25 -3.71
C GLY A 115 9.91 -4.71 -3.01
N LEU A 116 9.92 -4.95 -1.69
CA LEU A 116 8.72 -5.33 -0.94
C LEU A 116 7.83 -4.12 -0.68
N LYS A 117 6.51 -4.32 -0.77
CA LYS A 117 5.52 -3.29 -0.46
C LYS A 117 4.91 -3.61 0.90
N TRP A 118 5.17 -2.74 1.86
CA TRP A 118 4.63 -2.82 3.22
C TRP A 118 3.36 -1.99 3.29
N ILE A 119 2.27 -2.57 3.81
CA ILE A 119 0.94 -1.95 3.78
C ILE A 119 0.33 -2.04 5.18
N ILE A 120 -0.14 -0.90 5.69
CA ILE A 120 -0.84 -0.85 6.97
C ILE A 120 -2.30 -1.27 6.75
N ARG A 121 -2.76 -2.23 7.57
CA ARG A 121 -4.17 -2.65 7.61
C ARG A 121 -4.82 -2.11 8.88
N PRO A 122 -5.62 -1.03 8.79
CA PRO A 122 -6.21 -0.39 9.97
C PRO A 122 -7.26 -1.28 10.66
N ARG A 123 -7.74 -0.83 11.82
CA ARG A 123 -8.74 -1.54 12.66
C ARG A 123 -8.22 -2.90 13.15
N SER A 124 -7.03 -2.86 13.74
CA SER A 124 -6.39 -4.01 14.39
C SER A 124 -6.18 -5.21 13.46
N GLN A 125 -5.81 -4.97 12.19
CA GLN A 125 -5.51 -6.02 11.22
C GLN A 125 -4.00 -6.21 10.98
N GLY A 126 -3.13 -5.47 11.69
CA GLY A 126 -1.68 -5.56 11.52
C GLY A 126 -1.22 -4.98 10.18
N MET A 127 -0.36 -5.71 9.48
CA MET A 127 0.18 -5.29 8.18
C MET A 127 0.03 -6.36 7.12
N LEU A 128 0.21 -5.97 5.86
CA LEU A 128 0.40 -6.86 4.73
C LEU A 128 1.75 -6.53 4.09
N VAL A 129 2.51 -7.56 3.73
CA VAL A 129 3.69 -7.44 2.86
C VAL A 129 3.37 -8.09 1.53
N PHE A 130 3.67 -7.38 0.45
CA PHE A 130 3.48 -7.81 -0.93
C PHE A 130 4.81 -7.81 -1.68
N ASN A 131 5.06 -8.88 -2.44
CA ASN A 131 6.18 -9.01 -3.35
C ASN A 131 5.65 -9.34 -4.75
N ASP A 132 5.88 -8.44 -5.71
CA ASP A 132 5.55 -8.62 -7.13
C ASP A 132 6.64 -9.37 -7.91
N ASN A 133 7.70 -9.84 -7.23
CA ASN A 133 8.89 -10.46 -7.82
C ASN A 133 9.55 -9.66 -8.95
N GLY A 134 9.36 -8.33 -8.93
CA GLY A 134 9.83 -7.43 -9.98
C GLY A 134 9.08 -7.57 -11.31
N THR A 135 7.89 -8.17 -11.32
CA THR A 135 7.12 -8.44 -12.54
C THR A 135 5.67 -8.00 -12.44
N LEU A 136 5.38 -6.72 -12.69
CA LEU A 136 4.01 -6.18 -12.68
C LEU A 136 3.00 -6.87 -13.62
N SER A 137 3.47 -7.54 -14.68
CA SER A 137 2.61 -8.23 -15.66
C SER A 137 2.39 -9.71 -15.38
N ASN A 138 3.21 -10.33 -14.52
CA ASN A 138 3.07 -11.72 -14.14
C ASN A 138 2.59 -11.75 -12.69
N THR A 139 1.35 -12.15 -12.47
CA THR A 139 0.77 -12.23 -11.11
C THR A 139 0.82 -13.64 -10.54
N SER A 140 1.35 -14.61 -11.30
CA SER A 140 1.37 -16.02 -10.91
C SER A 140 2.45 -16.36 -9.88
N ASP A 141 3.45 -15.48 -9.77
CA ASP A 141 4.56 -15.56 -8.82
C ASP A 141 4.42 -14.59 -7.65
N ASP A 142 3.47 -13.65 -7.68
CA ASP A 142 3.17 -12.73 -6.58
C ASP A 142 3.06 -13.43 -5.22
N GLN A 143 3.66 -12.83 -4.20
CA GLN A 143 3.62 -13.35 -2.84
C GLN A 143 3.02 -12.32 -1.87
N TYR A 144 2.24 -12.81 -0.91
CA TYR A 144 1.54 -12.00 0.06
C TYR A 144 1.72 -12.61 1.45
N LYS A 145 1.97 -11.77 2.47
CA LYS A 145 2.00 -12.21 3.87
C LYS A 145 1.31 -11.20 4.78
N ALA A 146 0.34 -11.67 5.55
CA ALA A 146 -0.24 -10.92 6.65
C ALA A 146 0.69 -10.98 7.87
N LEU A 147 1.05 -9.82 8.41
CA LEU A 147 1.85 -9.72 9.64
C LEU A 147 0.94 -9.48 10.85
N THR A 148 1.25 -10.18 11.92
CA THR A 148 0.49 -10.23 13.18
C THR A 148 1.41 -10.10 14.38
N THR A 149 0.87 -10.24 15.59
CA THR A 149 1.65 -10.22 16.84
C THR A 149 2.30 -11.56 17.18
N PHE A 150 2.06 -12.61 16.38
CA PHE A 150 2.61 -13.94 16.65
C PHE A 150 4.06 -14.04 16.16
N GLU A 151 4.88 -14.75 16.93
CA GLU A 151 6.25 -15.12 16.55
C GLU A 151 6.23 -15.96 15.26
N GLY A 152 7.20 -15.71 14.37
CA GLY A 152 7.30 -16.24 13.01
C GLY A 152 6.22 -15.71 12.05
N SER A 153 5.38 -14.78 12.50
CA SER A 153 4.29 -14.17 11.73
C SER A 153 4.33 -12.64 11.77
N GLY A 154 5.49 -12.06 12.04
CA GLY A 154 5.75 -10.62 12.04
C GLY A 154 6.08 -10.05 13.41
N GLY A 155 5.75 -10.75 14.52
CA GLY A 155 6.17 -10.35 15.87
C GLY A 155 5.76 -8.92 16.28
N LEU A 156 4.73 -8.35 15.67
CA LEU A 156 4.34 -6.95 15.91
C LEU A 156 3.98 -6.75 17.41
N PRO A 157 4.40 -5.64 18.05
CA PRO A 157 3.97 -5.36 19.43
C PRO A 157 2.45 -5.20 19.58
N SER A 158 1.76 -4.71 18.54
CA SER A 158 0.31 -4.57 18.46
C SER A 158 -0.17 -4.69 17.00
N LEU A 159 -1.40 -5.17 16.78
CA LEU A 159 -2.06 -5.14 15.47
C LEU A 159 -2.53 -3.73 15.07
N ASP A 160 -2.56 -2.80 16.01
CA ASP A 160 -2.83 -1.38 15.74
C ASP A 160 -1.57 -0.70 15.23
N VAL A 161 -1.24 -0.91 13.97
CA VAL A 161 -0.11 -0.25 13.31
C VAL A 161 -0.55 1.12 12.79
N LEU A 162 0.23 2.15 13.10
CA LEU A 162 -0.12 3.56 12.95
C LEU A 162 0.84 4.34 12.05
N SER A 163 2.04 3.83 11.80
CA SER A 163 3.01 4.44 10.88
C SER A 163 4.09 3.43 10.52
N MET A 164 4.77 3.68 9.41
CA MET A 164 5.97 2.93 9.01
C MET A 164 6.94 3.83 8.26
N ALA A 165 8.22 3.49 8.30
CA ALA A 165 9.29 4.14 7.53
C ALA A 165 10.43 3.13 7.30
N GLU A 166 11.13 3.28 6.18
CA GLU A 166 12.41 2.59 5.93
C GLU A 166 13.55 3.54 6.31
N ASP A 167 14.59 3.01 6.97
CA ASP A 167 15.81 3.78 7.26
C ASP A 167 16.90 3.57 6.21
N LEU A 168 18.09 4.15 6.45
CA LEU A 168 19.22 4.08 5.51
C LEU A 168 19.90 2.70 5.46
N ASP A 169 19.65 1.84 6.44
CA ASP A 169 20.17 0.47 6.51
C ASP A 169 19.16 -0.54 5.89
N GLY A 170 18.02 -0.04 5.40
CA GLY A 170 16.95 -0.84 4.81
C GLY A 170 16.03 -1.48 5.85
N GLU A 171 16.12 -1.08 7.11
CA GLU A 171 15.29 -1.61 8.18
C GLU A 171 13.92 -0.94 8.17
N ILE A 172 12.85 -1.69 8.45
CA ILE A 172 11.49 -1.15 8.46
C ILE A 172 11.07 -0.84 9.89
N TRP A 173 10.98 0.45 10.19
CA TRP A 173 10.49 0.97 11.46
C TRP A 173 8.96 1.04 11.43
N VAL A 174 8.32 0.51 12.47
CA VAL A 174 6.86 0.50 12.60
C VAL A 174 6.41 1.11 13.92
N GLY A 175 5.56 2.12 13.84
CA GLY A 175 4.86 2.70 14.99
C GLY A 175 3.58 1.93 15.26
N THR A 176 3.43 1.37 16.45
CA THR A 176 2.24 0.61 16.85
C THR A 176 1.56 1.25 18.06
N GLY A 177 0.33 0.83 18.35
CA GLY A 177 -0.40 1.22 19.56
C GLY A 177 0.28 0.80 20.88
N ARG A 178 1.38 0.03 20.82
CA ARG A 178 2.20 -0.36 21.97
C ARG A 178 3.66 0.07 21.88
N GLY A 179 3.97 1.07 21.05
CA GLY A 179 5.31 1.61 20.87
C GLY A 179 5.91 1.24 19.52
N VAL A 180 7.21 1.50 19.37
CA VAL A 180 7.94 1.32 18.11
C VAL A 180 8.59 -0.05 18.08
N ALA A 181 8.63 -0.68 16.91
CA ALA A 181 9.41 -1.87 16.64
C ALA A 181 10.10 -1.77 15.28
N VAL A 182 11.11 -2.61 15.05
CA VAL A 182 11.93 -2.59 13.85
C VAL A 182 12.00 -4.00 13.24
N PHE A 183 11.78 -4.08 11.94
CA PHE A 183 12.08 -5.24 11.13
C PHE A 183 13.53 -5.12 10.60
N TYR A 184 14.46 -5.73 11.31
CA TYR A 184 15.90 -5.70 10.97
C TYR A 184 16.26 -6.53 9.73
N ASN A 185 15.39 -7.45 9.31
CA ASN A 185 15.64 -8.35 8.18
C ASN A 185 14.39 -8.47 7.29
N PRO A 186 13.99 -7.39 6.59
CA PRO A 186 12.78 -7.41 5.77
C PRO A 186 12.86 -8.40 4.60
N ASP A 187 14.05 -8.71 4.09
CA ASP A 187 14.27 -9.71 3.03
C ASP A 187 13.89 -11.15 3.44
N ALA A 188 13.83 -11.42 4.75
CA ALA A 188 13.48 -12.74 5.26
C ALA A 188 11.99 -13.08 5.15
N VAL A 189 11.11 -12.10 4.88
CA VAL A 189 9.65 -12.28 4.87
C VAL A 189 9.21 -13.44 3.96
N PHE A 190 9.83 -13.61 2.79
CA PHE A 190 9.50 -14.68 1.84
C PHE A 190 10.59 -15.73 1.62
N SER A 191 11.78 -15.56 2.22
CA SER A 191 12.92 -16.45 2.04
C SER A 191 13.10 -17.48 3.18
N GLY A 192 12.27 -17.40 4.23
CA GLY A 192 12.22 -18.41 5.30
C GLY A 192 13.17 -18.18 6.48
N GLY A 193 13.81 -17.01 6.54
CA GLY A 193 14.54 -16.55 7.73
C GLY A 193 13.61 -16.00 8.81
N ASP A 194 14.19 -15.60 9.94
CA ASP A 194 13.48 -14.79 10.94
C ASP A 194 13.33 -13.35 10.42
N PHE A 195 12.09 -12.88 10.43
CA PHE A 195 11.68 -11.55 9.98
C PHE A 195 10.78 -10.88 11.02
N ASP A 196 10.73 -11.36 12.27
CA ASP A 196 9.88 -10.72 13.27
C ASP A 196 10.39 -9.33 13.66
N ALA A 197 9.44 -8.44 13.94
CA ALA A 197 9.75 -7.14 14.48
C ALA A 197 10.31 -7.25 15.90
N GLN A 198 11.29 -6.42 16.23
CA GLN A 198 11.83 -6.29 17.58
C GLN A 198 11.44 -4.95 18.17
N GLN A 199 10.82 -4.98 19.35
CA GLN A 199 10.43 -3.76 20.06
C GLN A 199 11.66 -3.05 20.65
N ILE A 200 11.67 -1.72 20.56
CA ILE A 200 12.71 -0.85 21.11
C ILE A 200 12.29 -0.11 22.38
#